data_AF-Q72CZ8-F1
#
_entry.id   AF-Q72CZ8-F1
#
_cell.length_a   1.000
_cell.length_b   1.000
_cell.length_c   1.000
_cell.angle_alpha   90.00
_cell.angle_beta   90.00
_cell.angle_gamma   90.00
#
_symmetry.space_group_name_H-M   'P 1'
#
loop_
_entity.id
_entity.type
_entity.pdbx_description
1 polymer ?
#
loop_
_entity_poly.entity_id
_entity_poly.type
_entity_poly.pdbx_seq_one_letter_code
_entity_poly.pdbx_strand_id
1 'polypeptide(L)'
;MAEHRKKVASLCVRNSANTGRTLEFFPASEWEGPEGFYRIRVGRKWMDGTHGAKRFFSTDEIAAVVAQHLFGGDLDTAARTPDRPEALGRGVRVSAPTGGEESPHEVTHVVTEAPMQGRDGRWYVGVHLYGRGVVMVPAEACILKHQASHAR
;
A
#
# COMPACT_ATOMS: atom_id res chain seq x y z
N MET A 1 30.50 26.98 16.19
CA MET A 1 29.71 27.65 15.14
C MET A 1 28.37 26.94 15.09
N ALA A 2 27.26 27.58 15.48
CA ALA A 2 25.95 26.96 15.43
C ALA A 2 25.52 26.88 13.96
N GLU A 3 25.51 25.68 13.41
CA GLU A 3 25.12 25.41 12.03
C GLU A 3 23.62 25.75 11.86
N HIS A 4 23.32 26.91 11.26
CA HIS A 4 21.96 27.36 11.00
C HIS A 4 21.36 26.61 9.79
N ARG A 5 21.01 25.34 9.99
CA ARG A 5 20.35 24.52 8.96
C ARG A 5 18.85 24.77 8.97
N LYS A 6 18.27 25.01 7.79
CA LYS A 6 16.85 25.36 7.66
C LYS A 6 15.97 24.12 7.80
N LYS A 7 15.23 24.04 8.91
CA LYS A 7 14.15 23.06 9.08
C LYS A 7 13.02 23.38 8.09
N VAL A 8 12.55 22.37 7.37
CA VAL A 8 11.44 22.53 6.41
C VAL A 8 10.09 22.12 6.98
N ALA A 9 10.08 21.15 7.91
CA ALA A 9 8.87 20.71 8.58
C ALA A 9 9.17 20.09 9.95
N SER A 10 8.14 19.97 10.78
CA SER A 10 8.19 19.14 12.00
C SER A 10 6.82 18.55 12.33
N LEU A 11 6.83 17.33 12.87
CA LEU A 11 5.64 16.60 13.32
C LEU A 11 5.84 16.18 14.77
N CYS A 12 4.84 16.41 15.63
CA CYS A 12 4.83 15.86 16.98
C CYS A 12 3.96 14.61 17.01
N VAL A 13 4.56 13.47 17.36
CA VAL A 13 3.89 12.17 17.41
C VAL A 13 3.69 11.77 18.86
N ARG A 14 2.44 11.50 19.24
CA ARG A 14 2.05 10.96 20.55
C ARG A 14 1.26 9.67 20.36
N ASN A 15 1.48 8.72 21.25
CA ASN A 15 0.66 7.51 21.37
C ASN A 15 0.51 7.17 22.87
N SER A 16 -0.31 6.17 23.19
CA SER A 16 -0.56 5.78 24.58
C SER A 16 0.69 5.38 25.37
N ALA A 17 1.75 4.95 24.67
CA ALA A 17 3.01 4.49 25.27
C ALA A 17 4.11 5.57 25.35
N ASN A 18 3.90 6.77 24.78
CA ASN A 18 4.94 7.78 24.63
C ASN A 18 4.39 9.20 24.84
N THR A 19 5.03 9.97 25.72
CA THR A 19 4.66 11.35 26.10
C THR A 19 4.77 12.38 24.96
N GLY A 20 5.37 11.98 23.84
CA GLY A 20 5.43 12.74 22.60
C GLY A 20 6.86 12.89 22.11
N ARG A 21 7.09 12.55 20.85
CA ARG A 21 8.37 12.78 20.17
C ARG A 21 8.18 13.69 18.98
N THR A 22 9.04 14.70 18.87
CA THR A 22 9.10 15.56 17.70
C THR A 22 10.04 14.96 16.66
N LEU A 23 9.50 14.76 15.47
CA LEU A 23 10.24 14.49 14.24
C LEU A 23 10.47 15.84 13.54
N GLU A 24 11.71 16.13 13.19
CA GLU A 24 12.09 17.35 12.48
C GLU A 24 12.77 16.95 11.17
N PHE A 25 12.36 17.61 10.08
CA PHE A 25 12.78 17.29 8.73
C PHE A 25 13.61 18.43 8.17
N PHE A 26 14.77 18.07 7.63
CA PHE A 26 15.71 19.00 7.01
C PHE A 26 16.03 18.48 5.60
N PRO A 27 16.12 19.34 4.58
CA PRO A 27 16.45 18.91 3.24
C PRO A 27 17.88 18.34 3.23
N ALA A 28 18.07 17.20 2.56
CA ALA A 28 19.35 16.50 2.52
C ALA A 28 20.46 17.33 1.84
N SER A 29 20.09 18.25 0.94
CA SER A 29 21.00 19.17 0.25
C SER A 29 21.85 20.02 1.18
N GLU A 30 21.40 20.27 2.41
CA GLU A 30 22.18 20.94 3.46
C GLU A 30 23.41 20.13 3.90
N TRP A 31 23.48 18.85 3.55
CA TRP A 31 24.59 17.94 3.86
C TRP A 31 25.17 17.24 2.63
N GLU A 32 25.06 17.84 1.45
CA GLU A 32 25.49 17.24 0.16
C GLU A 32 24.74 15.93 -0.16
N GLY A 33 23.55 15.76 0.43
CA GLY A 33 22.67 14.65 0.15
C GLY A 33 21.81 14.89 -1.09
N PRO A 34 21.14 13.82 -1.58
CA PRO A 34 20.35 13.88 -2.81
C PRO A 34 19.14 14.82 -2.71
N GLU A 35 18.79 15.46 -3.82
CA GLU A 35 17.60 16.29 -3.92
C GLU A 35 16.32 15.45 -3.73
N GLY A 36 15.32 16.02 -3.07
CA GLY A 36 14.07 15.31 -2.74
C GLY A 36 14.17 14.38 -1.51
N PHE A 37 15.36 14.24 -0.91
CA PHE A 37 15.56 13.50 0.33
C PHE A 37 15.70 14.42 1.53
N TYR A 38 15.55 13.83 2.72
CA TYR A 38 15.57 14.56 3.98
C TYR A 38 16.45 13.87 5.01
N ARG A 39 17.08 14.66 5.88
CA ARG A 39 17.68 14.17 7.12
C ARG A 39 16.69 14.39 8.26
N ILE A 40 16.49 13.36 9.08
CA ILE A 40 15.47 13.36 10.14
C ILE A 40 16.11 13.43 11.52
N ARG A 41 15.57 14.28 12.39
CA ARG A 41 15.91 14.35 13.81
C ARG A 41 14.71 13.96 14.67
N VAL A 42 14.89 13.00 15.58
CA VAL A 42 13.85 12.51 16.50
C VAL A 42 14.24 12.85 17.92
N GLY A 43 13.44 13.67 18.61
CA GLY A 43 13.73 14.06 19.99
C GLY A 43 15.14 14.64 20.18
N ARG A 44 15.56 15.49 19.22
CA ARG A 44 16.89 16.13 19.15
C ARG A 44 18.06 15.20 18.78
N LYS A 45 17.83 13.93 18.42
CA LYS A 45 18.86 13.00 17.95
C LYS A 45 18.71 12.72 16.45
N TRP A 46 19.80 12.77 15.69
CA TRP A 46 19.78 12.42 14.27
C TRP A 46 19.52 10.93 14.10
N MET A 47 18.69 10.58 13.12
CA MET A 47 18.53 9.19 12.68
C MET A 47 19.64 8.86 11.69
N ASP A 48 20.85 8.65 12.20
CA ASP A 48 22.01 8.31 11.38
C ASP A 48 22.01 6.82 10.99
N GLY A 49 22.75 6.50 9.95
CA GLY A 49 22.99 5.14 9.46
C GLY A 49 24.05 4.41 10.27
N THR A 50 24.55 3.31 9.72
CA THR A 50 25.62 2.52 10.34
C THR A 50 26.85 3.36 10.61
N HIS A 51 27.49 3.15 11.76
CA HIS A 51 28.68 3.87 12.21
C HIS A 51 28.55 5.41 12.24
N GLY A 52 27.33 5.94 12.40
CA GLY A 52 27.10 7.38 12.49
C GLY A 52 27.16 8.11 11.15
N ALA A 53 27.14 7.38 10.03
CA ALA A 53 27.02 7.98 8.71
C ALA A 53 25.69 8.75 8.59
N LYS A 54 25.70 9.89 7.91
CA LYS A 54 24.46 10.63 7.64
C LYS A 54 23.51 9.73 6.85
N ARG A 55 22.26 9.61 7.30
CA ARG A 55 21.20 8.93 6.56
C ARG A 55 20.23 9.93 5.99
N PHE A 56 19.84 9.71 4.74
CA PHE A 56 18.85 10.50 4.04
C PHE A 56 17.65 9.62 3.71
N PHE A 57 16.45 10.19 3.83
CA PHE A 57 15.17 9.51 3.75
C PHE A 57 14.37 10.07 2.60
N SER A 58 13.78 9.19 1.78
CA SER A 58 12.73 9.57 0.84
C SER A 58 11.42 9.90 1.58
N THR A 59 10.43 10.42 0.86
CA THR A 59 9.08 10.65 1.41
C THR A 59 8.42 9.36 1.90
N ASP A 60 8.65 8.24 1.21
CA ASP A 60 8.08 6.94 1.57
C ASP A 60 8.73 6.40 2.85
N GLU A 61 10.05 6.56 2.97
CA GLU A 61 10.75 6.19 4.21
C GLU A 61 10.36 7.10 5.38
N ILE A 62 10.07 8.40 5.14
CA ILE A 62 9.51 9.29 6.16
C ILE A 62 8.15 8.79 6.64
N ALA A 63 7.24 8.46 5.71
CA ALA A 63 5.94 7.90 6.06
C ALA A 63 6.12 6.65 6.93
N ALA A 64 7.15 5.84 6.60
CA ALA A 64 7.47 4.66 7.38
C ALA A 64 7.93 4.99 8.81
N VAL A 65 8.86 5.93 8.97
CA VAL A 65 9.33 6.40 10.28
C VAL A 65 8.17 6.97 11.11
N VAL A 66 7.29 7.76 10.50
CA VAL A 66 6.13 8.36 11.17
C VAL A 66 5.18 7.29 11.70
N ALA A 67 4.81 6.32 10.86
CA ALA A 67 3.87 5.28 11.29
C ALA A 67 4.50 4.29 12.29
N GLN A 68 5.81 4.01 12.21
CA GLN A 68 6.52 3.29 13.28
C GLN A 68 6.43 4.03 14.62
N HIS A 69 6.60 5.35 14.63
CA HIS A 69 6.49 6.15 15.86
C HIS A 69 5.06 6.27 16.39
N LEU A 70 4.05 6.26 15.51
CA LEU A 70 2.64 6.31 15.91
C LEU A 70 2.19 4.96 16.48
N PHE A 71 2.45 3.86 15.76
CA PHE A 71 1.82 2.57 16.02
C PHE A 71 2.75 1.52 16.66
N GLY A 72 4.05 1.81 16.78
CA GLY A 72 5.02 0.93 17.43
C GLY A 72 5.35 -0.35 16.64
N GLY A 73 4.86 -0.49 15.41
CA GLY A 73 5.06 -1.66 14.57
C GLY A 73 6.16 -1.49 13.53
N ASP A 74 6.73 -2.61 13.11
CA ASP A 74 7.43 -2.71 11.84
C ASP A 74 6.41 -2.57 10.71
N LEU A 75 6.59 -1.59 9.83
CA LEU A 75 5.67 -1.33 8.73
C LEU A 75 5.79 -2.33 7.60
N ASP A 76 6.87 -3.10 7.54
CA ASP A 76 6.90 -4.28 6.69
C ASP A 76 5.91 -5.36 7.16
N THR A 77 5.44 -5.27 8.42
CA THR A 77 4.37 -6.12 8.96
C THR A 77 2.97 -5.51 8.80
N ALA A 78 2.86 -4.20 8.50
CA ALA A 78 1.57 -3.62 8.16
C ALA A 78 1.14 -4.20 6.81
N ALA A 79 -0.04 -4.82 6.75
CA ALA A 79 -0.54 -5.46 5.54
C ALA A 79 -0.46 -4.46 4.37
N ARG A 80 0.49 -4.68 3.46
CA ARG A 80 0.57 -3.89 2.23
C ARG A 80 -0.75 -4.09 1.51
N THR A 81 -1.31 -3.00 1.00
CA THR A 81 -2.41 -3.12 0.04
C THR A 81 -1.94 -4.07 -1.07
N PRO A 82 -2.64 -5.19 -1.32
CA PRO A 82 -2.25 -6.10 -2.39
C PRO A 82 -2.21 -5.32 -3.71
N ASP A 83 -1.32 -5.70 -4.61
CA ASP A 83 -1.28 -5.10 -5.95
C ASP A 83 -2.60 -5.36 -6.69
N ARG A 84 -2.99 -4.43 -7.57
CA ARG A 84 -4.21 -4.59 -8.37
C ARG A 84 -4.07 -5.82 -9.30
N PRO A 85 -5.05 -6.73 -9.35
CA PRO A 85 -5.05 -7.86 -10.28
C PRO A 85 -5.32 -7.44 -11.74
N GLU A 86 -4.33 -6.88 -12.43
CA GLU A 86 -4.49 -6.33 -13.80
C GLU A 86 -5.01 -7.35 -14.83
N ALA A 87 -4.88 -8.65 -14.57
CA ALA A 87 -5.39 -9.72 -15.43
C ALA A 87 -6.93 -9.89 -15.40
N LEU A 88 -7.65 -9.21 -14.51
CA LEU A 88 -9.10 -9.36 -14.32
C LEU A 88 -9.90 -8.12 -14.77
N GLY A 89 -9.79 -7.80 -16.06
CA GLY A 89 -10.58 -6.75 -16.72
C GLY A 89 -11.86 -7.25 -17.40
N ARG A 90 -12.65 -6.34 -17.97
CA ARG A 90 -13.92 -6.65 -18.64
C ARG A 90 -13.74 -7.75 -19.70
N GLY A 91 -14.65 -8.72 -19.73
CA GLY A 91 -14.70 -9.79 -20.73
C GLY A 91 -13.78 -10.97 -20.45
N VAL A 92 -12.88 -10.86 -19.45
CA VAL A 92 -12.04 -11.97 -19.00
C VAL A 92 -12.92 -13.10 -18.48
N ARG A 93 -12.68 -14.33 -18.96
CA ARG A 93 -13.44 -15.51 -18.57
C ARG A 93 -12.86 -16.09 -17.28
N VAL A 94 -13.72 -16.30 -16.30
CA VAL A 94 -13.36 -16.76 -14.96
C VAL A 94 -14.31 -17.83 -14.47
N SER A 95 -13.84 -18.67 -13.55
CA SER A 95 -14.69 -19.45 -12.66
C SER A 95 -14.83 -18.66 -11.37
N ALA A 96 -16.02 -18.12 -11.11
CA ALA A 96 -16.30 -17.27 -9.95
C ALA A 96 -17.12 -18.03 -8.90
N PRO A 97 -16.90 -17.77 -7.60
CA PRO A 97 -17.67 -18.42 -6.55
C PRO A 97 -19.13 -17.96 -6.58
N THR A 98 -20.07 -18.90 -6.44
CA THR A 98 -21.51 -18.61 -6.43
C THR A 98 -22.05 -18.38 -5.01
N GLY A 99 -21.33 -18.87 -4.00
CA GLY A 99 -21.77 -18.90 -2.60
C GLY A 99 -22.79 -20.00 -2.28
N GLY A 100 -23.12 -20.89 -3.23
CA GLY A 100 -23.98 -22.05 -3.01
C GLY A 100 -23.18 -23.34 -2.77
N GLU A 101 -23.73 -24.28 -2.00
CA GLU A 101 -23.05 -25.55 -1.71
C GLU A 101 -23.06 -26.52 -2.90
N GLU A 102 -24.17 -26.59 -3.66
CA GLU A 102 -24.34 -27.57 -4.74
C GLU A 102 -23.52 -27.26 -6.00
N SER A 103 -23.33 -25.98 -6.30
CA SER A 103 -22.52 -25.52 -7.43
C SER A 103 -21.64 -24.37 -6.97
N PRO A 104 -20.50 -24.65 -6.31
CA PRO A 104 -19.73 -23.64 -5.60
C PRO A 104 -19.10 -22.60 -6.52
N HIS A 105 -18.97 -22.91 -7.81
CA HIS A 105 -18.42 -22.02 -8.83
C HIS A 105 -19.18 -22.09 -10.14
N GLU A 106 -19.24 -20.96 -10.83
CA GLU A 106 -19.83 -20.82 -12.17
C GLU A 106 -18.80 -20.21 -13.13
N VAL A 107 -18.72 -20.74 -14.35
CA VAL A 107 -17.89 -20.14 -15.40
C VAL A 107 -18.62 -18.97 -16.05
N THR A 108 -18.09 -17.77 -15.86
CA THR A 108 -18.67 -16.52 -16.33
C THR A 108 -17.59 -15.56 -16.83
N HIS A 109 -17.94 -14.29 -17.03
CA HIS A 109 -17.04 -13.22 -17.43
C HIS A 109 -17.08 -12.06 -16.43
N VAL A 110 -15.95 -11.37 -16.32
CA VAL A 110 -15.84 -10.11 -15.58
C VAL A 110 -16.58 -9.01 -16.36
N VAL A 111 -17.36 -8.18 -15.66
CA VAL A 111 -18.14 -7.07 -16.24
C VAL A 111 -17.63 -5.68 -15.86
N THR A 112 -16.73 -5.59 -14.89
CA THR A 112 -16.06 -4.33 -14.50
C THR A 112 -14.84 -4.10 -15.39
N GLU A 113 -14.52 -2.83 -15.71
CA GLU A 113 -13.34 -2.52 -16.54
C GLU A 113 -12.02 -3.00 -15.93
N ALA A 114 -11.88 -2.80 -14.61
CA ALA A 114 -10.73 -3.22 -13.82
C ALA A 114 -11.17 -3.61 -12.41
N PRO A 115 -10.36 -4.36 -11.65
CA PRO A 115 -10.63 -4.62 -10.25
C PRO A 115 -10.72 -3.32 -9.45
N MET A 116 -11.69 -3.26 -8.54
CA MET A 116 -11.94 -2.13 -7.66
C MET A 116 -11.56 -2.49 -6.23
N GLN A 117 -10.93 -1.57 -5.51
CA GLN A 117 -10.55 -1.83 -4.13
C GLN A 117 -11.73 -1.56 -3.20
N GLY A 118 -12.08 -2.55 -2.38
CA GLY A 118 -13.05 -2.41 -1.30
C GLY A 118 -12.47 -1.64 -0.13
N ARG A 119 -13.36 -1.17 0.77
CA ARG A 119 -12.96 -0.47 2.00
C ARG A 119 -12.13 -1.34 2.94
N ASP A 120 -12.26 -2.66 2.83
CA ASP A 120 -11.48 -3.66 3.57
C ASP A 120 -10.07 -3.88 2.99
N GLY A 121 -9.71 -3.16 1.94
CA GLY A 121 -8.41 -3.24 1.28
C GLY A 121 -8.28 -4.37 0.26
N ARG A 122 -9.32 -5.21 0.08
CA ARG A 122 -9.32 -6.31 -0.90
C ARG A 122 -9.75 -5.83 -2.28
N TRP A 123 -9.34 -6.56 -3.31
CA TRP A 123 -9.76 -6.27 -4.69
C TRP A 123 -11.01 -7.06 -5.04
N TYR A 124 -11.93 -6.42 -5.75
CA TYR A 124 -13.19 -6.99 -6.18
C TYR A 124 -13.39 -6.80 -7.67
N VAL A 125 -14.06 -7.76 -8.30
CA VAL A 125 -14.53 -7.66 -9.69
C VAL A 125 -16.02 -7.96 -9.74
N GLY A 126 -16.72 -7.29 -10.65
CA GLY A 126 -18.10 -7.63 -10.96
C GLY A 126 -18.11 -8.83 -11.91
N VAL A 127 -18.90 -9.84 -11.60
CA VAL A 127 -19.13 -11.00 -12.48
C VAL A 127 -20.62 -11.22 -12.66
N HIS A 128 -21.03 -11.76 -13.81
CA HIS A 128 -22.44 -12.08 -14.05
C HIS A 128 -22.75 -13.54 -13.66
N LEU A 129 -23.46 -13.76 -12.56
CA LEU A 129 -23.86 -15.12 -12.13
C LEU A 129 -25.29 -15.42 -12.56
N TYR A 130 -25.54 -16.66 -12.99
CA TYR A 130 -26.87 -17.10 -13.38
C TYR A 130 -27.85 -16.98 -12.21
N GLY A 131 -29.03 -16.40 -12.47
CA GLY A 131 -30.07 -16.17 -11.45
C GLY A 131 -29.77 -15.08 -10.42
N ARG A 132 -28.57 -14.48 -10.42
CA ARG A 132 -28.17 -13.42 -9.47
C ARG A 132 -27.79 -12.09 -10.13
N GLY A 133 -27.55 -12.09 -11.44
CA GLY A 133 -27.11 -10.91 -12.18
C GLY A 133 -25.67 -10.55 -11.85
N VAL A 134 -25.35 -9.26 -11.83
CA VAL A 134 -23.99 -8.78 -11.53
C VAL A 134 -23.74 -8.79 -10.02
N VAL A 135 -22.74 -9.56 -9.59
CA VAL A 135 -22.31 -9.67 -8.19
C VAL A 135 -20.85 -9.28 -8.07
N MET A 136 -20.51 -8.54 -7.01
CA MET A 136 -19.12 -8.24 -6.67
C MET A 136 -18.53 -9.42 -5.90
N VAL A 137 -17.45 -10.00 -6.43
CA VAL A 137 -16.73 -11.10 -5.79
C VAL A 137 -15.27 -10.72 -5.55
N PRO A 138 -14.63 -11.26 -4.49
CA PRO A 138 -13.20 -11.05 -4.29
C PRO A 138 -12.41 -11.55 -5.50
N ALA A 139 -11.48 -10.73 -5.98
CA ALA A 139 -10.69 -11.02 -7.17
C ALA A 139 -9.83 -12.28 -6.97
N GLU A 140 -9.30 -12.50 -5.77
CA GLU A 140 -8.53 -13.68 -5.39
C GLU A 140 -9.33 -14.99 -5.43
N ALA A 141 -10.66 -14.92 -5.38
CA ALA A 141 -11.53 -16.08 -5.49
C ALA A 141 -11.89 -16.42 -6.94
N CYS A 142 -11.52 -15.59 -7.92
CA CYS A 142 -11.77 -15.83 -9.33
C CYS A 142 -10.61 -16.64 -9.95
N ILE A 143 -10.94 -17.77 -10.58
CA ILE A 143 -9.95 -18.57 -11.30
C ILE A 143 -10.01 -18.24 -12.78
N LEU A 144 -8.92 -17.72 -13.34
CA LEU A 144 -8.81 -17.45 -14.78
C LEU A 144 -9.05 -18.72 -15.59
N LYS A 145 -9.89 -18.62 -16.62
CA LYS A 145 -10.07 -19.68 -17.61
C LYS A 145 -9.37 -19.24 -18.89
N HIS A 146 -8.41 -20.04 -19.35
CA HIS A 146 -7.80 -19.82 -20.66
C HIS A 146 -8.89 -19.70 -21.71
N GLN A 147 -8.86 -18.60 -22.48
CA GLN A 147 -9.66 -18.54 -23.68
C GLN A 147 -9.05 -19.52 -24.68
N ALA A 148 -9.77 -20.60 -24.99
CA ALA A 148 -9.48 -21.35 -26.19
C ALA A 148 -9.68 -20.35 -27.35
N SER A 149 -8.59 -20.00 -28.01
CA SER A 149 -8.57 -19.19 -29.21
C SER A 149 -9.37 -19.93 -30.28
N HIS A 150 -10.65 -19.59 -30.42
CA HIS A 150 -11.39 -19.88 -31.64
C HIS A 150 -10.84 -18.97 -32.74
N ALA A 151 -9.79 -19.44 -33.40
CA ALA A 151 -9.44 -18.96 -34.73
C ALA A 151 -10.66 -19.23 -35.64
N ARG A 152 -11.16 -18.16 -36.26
CA ARG A 152 -12.14 -18.22 -37.34
C ARG A 152 -11.48 -18.69 -38.62
#